data_AF-A0A9W2UYW4-F1
#
_entry.id   AF-A0A9W2UYW4-F1
#
_cell.length_a   1.000
_cell.length_b   1.000
_cell.length_c   1.000
_cell.angle_alpha   90.00
_cell.angle_beta   90.00
_cell.angle_gamma   90.00
#
_symmetry.space_group_name_H-M   'P 1'
#
loop_
_entity.id
_entity.type
_entity.pdbx_description
1 polymer ?
#
loop_
_entity_poly.entity_id
_entity_poly.type
_entity_poly.pdbx_seq_one_letter_code
_entity_poly.pdbx_strand_id
1 'polypeptide(L)'
;MRRLGSVQRKMPCVFVTEVKEEPSTKREHQVPRCAAPWSGRSGAAGRYRAALQPFKVLATETISHKALDADIYSAIPTEKVDGTCCYITNYKGQPYLWARLDRKPNKLAEKRFKNFLHSKQNSKGWVPVEKNNKQYCWHSSVVNYEFEVALVLKHHPDDPGLLEISAVPLSDLLEQTLELIGTNINGNPYGLGSKKHPLHLLIPHGAFQIRNLPTLKHNDLLSWFEGCREGKIEGIVWHCNDGCLIKVHRHHLGLCWPIPDTYMNSKPVIINMNLNKYDHAFDTKSLFNLLSKIDNQKFGRLRDIILDV
;
A
#
# COMPACT_ATOMS: atom_id res chain seq x y z
N MET A 1 12.97 -0.07 19.27
CA MET A 1 13.13 -0.03 17.79
C MET A 1 12.74 1.37 17.33
N ARG A 2 13.61 2.13 16.63
CA ARG A 2 13.23 3.47 16.12
C ARG A 2 12.12 3.28 15.08
N ARG A 3 11.03 4.07 15.16
CA ARG A 3 9.93 4.03 14.18
C ARG A 3 10.46 4.54 12.83
N LEU A 4 10.22 3.78 11.76
CA LEU A 4 10.78 4.06 10.42
C LEU A 4 9.88 4.94 9.52
N GLY A 5 8.88 5.62 10.10
CA GLY A 5 7.88 6.39 9.37
C GLY A 5 8.36 7.79 8.96
N SER A 6 9.18 7.90 7.90
CA SER A 6 9.48 9.20 7.30
C SER A 6 8.51 9.53 6.16
N VAL A 7 8.04 10.79 6.10
CA VAL A 7 7.09 11.24 5.07
C VAL A 7 7.86 11.71 3.84
N GLN A 8 7.93 10.90 2.77
CA GLN A 8 8.52 11.32 1.49
C GLN A 8 7.54 11.21 0.33
N ARG A 9 7.25 12.35 -0.32
CA ARG A 9 6.27 12.41 -1.43
C ARG A 9 6.71 11.60 -2.66
N LYS A 10 7.99 11.55 -2.98
CA LYS A 10 8.52 10.74 -4.08
C LYS A 10 9.82 10.07 -3.68
N MET A 11 9.78 8.75 -3.61
CA MET A 11 10.96 7.92 -3.35
C MET A 11 11.73 7.71 -4.66
N PRO A 12 13.02 8.11 -4.75
CA PRO A 12 13.88 7.80 -5.89
C PRO A 12 14.11 6.30 -6.02
N CYS A 13 14.47 5.87 -7.22
CA CYS A 13 14.96 4.52 -7.44
C CYS A 13 16.38 4.37 -6.84
N VAL A 14 16.71 3.20 -6.31
CA VAL A 14 18.07 2.89 -5.82
C VAL A 14 19.10 2.95 -6.94
N PHE A 15 18.71 2.51 -8.15
CA PHE A 15 19.49 2.61 -9.37
C PHE A 15 19.15 3.88 -10.16
N VAL A 16 20.09 4.33 -10.99
CA VAL A 16 19.80 5.27 -12.07
C VAL A 16 18.71 4.65 -12.96
N THR A 17 17.79 5.49 -13.45
CA THR A 17 16.69 5.02 -14.29
C THR A 17 16.75 5.62 -15.69
N GLU A 18 16.49 4.80 -16.69
CA GLU A 18 16.34 5.19 -18.08
C GLU A 18 14.89 5.04 -18.55
N VAL A 19 14.52 5.80 -19.58
CA VAL A 19 13.20 5.73 -20.21
C VAL A 19 13.34 4.98 -21.53
N LYS A 20 12.52 3.95 -21.73
CA LYS A 20 12.39 3.23 -23.01
C LYS A 20 11.03 3.52 -23.62
N GLU A 21 11.00 3.88 -24.90
CA GLU A 21 9.77 4.16 -25.67
C GLU A 21 9.02 2.87 -26.04
N GLU A 22 8.65 2.10 -25.01
CA GLU A 22 7.86 0.88 -25.12
C GLU A 22 6.69 0.92 -24.13
N PRO A 23 5.52 0.33 -24.48
CA PRO A 23 4.37 0.31 -23.58
C PRO A 23 4.66 -0.37 -22.23
N SER A 24 4.42 0.34 -21.12
CA SER A 24 4.56 -0.20 -19.77
C SER A 24 3.41 -1.13 -19.37
N THR A 25 3.76 -2.28 -18.78
CA THR A 25 2.81 -3.25 -18.19
C THR A 25 2.33 -2.87 -16.80
N LYS A 26 2.85 -1.77 -16.21
CA LYS A 26 2.63 -1.39 -14.80
C LYS A 26 1.17 -1.30 -14.36
N ARG A 27 0.27 -1.02 -15.29
CA ARG A 27 -1.14 -0.69 -14.99
C ARG A 27 -2.14 -1.63 -15.65
N GLU A 28 -1.68 -2.69 -16.29
CA GLU A 28 -2.56 -3.59 -17.04
C GLU A 28 -3.69 -4.16 -16.16
N HIS A 29 -3.38 -4.45 -14.90
CA HIS A 29 -4.32 -5.00 -13.92
C HIS A 29 -5.20 -3.94 -13.21
N GLN A 30 -4.87 -2.65 -13.36
CA GLN A 30 -5.63 -1.53 -12.78
C GLN A 30 -6.71 -1.02 -13.75
N VAL A 31 -6.76 -1.55 -14.97
CA VAL A 31 -7.84 -1.27 -15.92
C VAL A 31 -8.99 -2.25 -15.67
N PRO A 32 -10.24 -1.79 -15.50
CA PRO A 32 -11.37 -2.67 -15.28
C PRO A 32 -11.52 -3.68 -16.43
N ARG A 33 -11.50 -4.99 -16.14
CA ARG A 33 -11.85 -6.07 -17.09
C ARG A 33 -13.34 -6.12 -17.47
N CYS A 34 -14.10 -5.06 -17.20
CA CYS A 34 -15.49 -4.95 -17.64
C CYS A 34 -15.57 -4.34 -19.05
N ALA A 35 -14.99 -5.06 -20.01
CA ALA A 35 -15.37 -4.99 -21.41
C ALA A 35 -15.22 -6.40 -21.98
N ALA A 36 -16.08 -7.32 -21.53
CA ALA A 36 -16.32 -8.53 -22.29
C ALA A 36 -16.71 -8.11 -23.72
N PRO A 37 -16.25 -8.82 -24.77
CA PRO A 37 -16.57 -8.45 -26.14
C PRO A 37 -18.08 -8.57 -26.32
N TRP A 38 -18.76 -7.45 -26.49
CA TRP A 38 -20.06 -7.46 -27.15
C TRP A 38 -19.82 -8.03 -28.56
N SER A 39 -20.27 -9.26 -28.77
CA SER A 39 -20.37 -9.88 -30.09
C SER A 39 -21.44 -9.12 -30.87
N GLY A 40 -21.02 -8.04 -31.53
CA GLY A 40 -21.90 -7.27 -32.40
C GLY A 40 -21.40 -5.85 -32.58
N ARG A 41 -21.01 -5.53 -33.83
CA ARG A 41 -20.46 -4.27 -34.34
C ARG A 41 -18.94 -4.12 -34.20
N SER A 42 -18.29 -4.54 -35.28
CA SER A 42 -16.99 -4.03 -35.76
C SER A 42 -16.92 -2.51 -35.62
N GLY A 43 -16.27 -2.02 -34.56
CA GLY A 43 -16.06 -0.59 -34.36
C GLY A 43 -15.68 -0.16 -32.93
N ALA A 44 -15.92 -1.00 -31.91
CA ALA A 44 -15.70 -0.62 -30.50
C ALA A 44 -14.41 -1.16 -29.85
N ALA A 45 -13.57 -1.91 -30.58
CA ALA A 45 -12.30 -2.44 -30.05
C ALA A 45 -11.24 -1.34 -29.78
N GLY A 46 -11.44 -0.12 -30.28
CA GLY A 46 -10.47 0.98 -30.19
C GLY A 46 -10.55 1.86 -28.94
N ARG A 47 -11.61 1.78 -28.12
CA ARG A 47 -11.86 2.79 -27.06
C ARG A 47 -11.40 2.42 -25.65
N TYR A 48 -11.00 1.17 -25.41
CA TYR A 48 -10.52 0.70 -24.10
C TYR A 48 -9.02 0.35 -24.06
N ARG A 49 -8.25 0.68 -25.10
CA ARG A 49 -6.77 0.77 -25.03
C ARG A 49 -6.29 2.06 -24.33
N ALA A 50 -7.16 2.71 -23.55
CA ALA A 50 -6.79 3.88 -22.80
C ALA A 50 -5.85 3.48 -21.64
N ALA A 51 -4.62 3.99 -21.71
CA ALA A 51 -3.73 4.26 -20.58
C ALA A 51 -2.69 3.21 -20.16
N LEU A 52 -2.19 2.36 -21.07
CA LEU A 52 -0.80 1.88 -20.89
C LEU A 52 0.13 3.07 -21.16
N GLN A 53 1.05 3.34 -20.23
CA GLN A 53 2.03 4.40 -20.44
C GLN A 53 2.88 4.02 -21.66
N PRO A 54 3.09 4.91 -22.65
CA PRO A 54 3.75 4.54 -23.91
C PRO A 54 5.25 4.28 -23.74
N PHE A 55 5.78 4.54 -22.54
CA PHE A 55 7.16 4.32 -22.16
C PHE A 55 7.25 3.48 -20.87
N LYS A 56 8.37 2.78 -20.71
CA LYS A 56 8.82 2.13 -19.48
C LYS A 56 9.93 2.94 -18.83
N VAL A 57 10.00 2.87 -17.51
CA VAL A 57 11.14 3.38 -16.74
C VAL A 57 11.85 2.18 -16.14
N LEU A 58 13.08 1.94 -16.58
CA LEU A 58 13.89 0.80 -16.15
C LEU A 58 15.09 1.28 -15.34
N ALA A 59 15.50 0.48 -14.36
CA ALA A 59 16.74 0.66 -13.62
C ALA A 59 17.92 0.21 -14.47
N THR A 60 19.02 0.95 -14.40
CA THR A 60 20.32 0.51 -14.92
C THR A 60 21.07 -0.28 -13.83
N GLU A 61 22.28 -0.72 -14.14
CA GLU A 61 23.16 -1.38 -13.17
C GLU A 61 23.85 -0.41 -12.20
N THR A 62 23.76 0.90 -12.46
CA THR A 62 24.43 1.94 -11.69
C THR A 62 23.58 2.38 -10.51
N ILE A 63 24.12 2.32 -9.29
CA ILE A 63 23.46 2.89 -8.10
C ILE A 63 23.38 4.42 -8.27
N SER A 64 22.23 4.99 -7.92
CA SER A 64 22.01 6.44 -8.04
C SER A 64 22.83 7.21 -7.00
N HIS A 65 23.33 8.39 -7.38
CA HIS A 65 24.03 9.30 -6.46
C HIS A 65 23.20 9.57 -5.21
N LYS A 66 21.89 9.80 -5.35
CA LYS A 66 20.99 10.01 -4.23
C LYS A 66 20.92 8.82 -3.25
N ALA A 67 21.09 7.59 -3.72
CA ALA A 67 21.17 6.43 -2.84
C ALA A 67 22.53 6.37 -2.13
N LEU A 68 23.63 6.67 -2.83
CA LEU A 68 24.97 6.72 -2.23
C LEU A 68 25.08 7.84 -1.18
N ASP A 69 24.59 9.04 -1.49
CA ASP A 69 24.56 10.20 -0.60
C ASP A 69 23.78 9.92 0.70
N ALA A 70 22.77 9.06 0.62
CA ALA A 70 21.95 8.64 1.77
C ALA A 70 22.54 7.45 2.54
N ASP A 71 23.74 6.98 2.21
CA ASP A 71 24.38 5.81 2.82
C ASP A 71 23.49 4.54 2.77
N ILE A 72 23.03 4.20 1.56
CA ILE A 72 22.12 3.07 1.30
C ILE A 72 22.60 1.72 1.86
N TYR A 73 23.92 1.54 1.99
CA TYR A 73 24.50 0.28 2.48
C TYR A 73 24.28 0.06 3.98
N SER A 74 24.06 1.12 4.75
CA SER A 74 23.72 1.06 6.17
C SER A 74 22.20 1.13 6.41
N ALA A 75 21.39 1.26 5.34
CA ALA A 75 19.96 1.45 5.44
C ALA A 75 19.20 0.16 5.77
N ILE A 76 18.02 0.29 6.37
CA ILE A 76 17.16 -0.85 6.73
C ILE A 76 16.22 -1.16 5.57
N PRO A 77 16.30 -2.34 4.93
CA PRO A 77 15.41 -2.74 3.85
C PRO A 77 14.09 -3.30 4.39
N THR A 78 12.98 -2.85 3.80
CA THR A 78 11.63 -3.29 4.14
C THR A 78 10.81 -3.54 2.87
N GLU A 79 9.78 -4.37 2.97
CA GLU A 79 8.85 -4.60 1.87
C GLU A 79 8.19 -3.30 1.42
N LYS A 80 8.24 -3.03 0.10
CA LYS A 80 7.37 -2.03 -0.50
C LYS A 80 5.98 -2.66 -0.65
N VAL A 81 5.01 -2.11 0.07
CA VAL A 81 3.62 -2.56 0.00
C VAL A 81 2.86 -1.82 -1.10
N ASP A 82 2.09 -2.55 -1.90
CA ASP A 82 1.26 -2.00 -2.98
C ASP A 82 -0.11 -1.57 -2.43
N GLY A 83 -0.14 -0.36 -1.89
CA GLY A 83 -1.33 0.28 -1.36
C GLY A 83 -1.51 1.72 -1.84
N THR A 84 -2.46 2.41 -1.22
CA THR A 84 -2.57 3.86 -1.31
C THR A 84 -2.05 4.49 -0.03
N CYS A 85 -1.09 5.40 -0.17
CA CYS A 85 -0.40 5.98 0.96
C CYS A 85 -1.34 6.91 1.75
N CYS A 86 -1.33 6.73 3.06
CA CYS A 86 -2.06 7.51 4.04
C CYS A 86 -1.13 7.84 5.22
N TYR A 87 -1.59 8.69 6.13
CA TYR A 87 -0.79 9.19 7.24
C TYR A 87 -1.71 9.57 8.39
N ILE A 88 -1.28 9.35 9.63
CA ILE A 88 -2.07 9.71 10.81
C ILE A 88 -1.40 10.88 11.53
N THR A 89 -2.15 11.96 11.72
CA THR A 89 -1.72 13.13 12.50
C THR A 89 -2.92 13.81 13.14
N ASN A 90 -2.65 14.73 14.06
CA ASN A 90 -3.68 15.47 14.76
C ASN A 90 -4.46 16.40 13.82
N TYR A 91 -5.78 16.33 13.91
CA TYR A 91 -6.72 17.25 13.29
C TYR A 91 -7.77 17.64 14.32
N LYS A 92 -7.92 18.94 14.57
CA LYS A 92 -8.85 19.48 15.59
C LYS A 92 -8.65 18.85 16.98
N GLY A 93 -7.40 18.59 17.36
CA GLY A 93 -7.04 18.06 18.67
C GLY A 93 -7.16 16.54 18.82
N GLN A 94 -7.50 15.81 17.76
CA GLN A 94 -7.64 14.34 17.78
C GLN A 94 -6.83 13.68 16.66
N PRO A 95 -6.28 12.47 16.87
CA PRO A 95 -5.65 11.70 15.80
C PRO A 95 -6.62 11.43 14.66
N TYR A 96 -6.18 11.70 13.43
CA TYR A 96 -7.02 11.57 12.24
C TYR A 96 -6.26 10.93 11.08
N LEU A 97 -6.96 10.15 10.26
CA LEU A 97 -6.38 9.59 9.06
C LEU A 97 -6.41 10.63 7.93
N TRP A 98 -5.29 10.77 7.23
CA TRP A 98 -5.14 11.62 6.07
C TRP A 98 -4.79 10.77 4.85
N ALA A 99 -5.54 10.94 3.78
CA ALA A 99 -5.26 10.29 2.51
C ALA A 99 -4.39 11.18 1.62
N ARG A 100 -3.47 10.56 0.90
CA ARG A 100 -2.64 11.28 -0.07
C ARG A 100 -3.42 11.66 -1.32
N LEU A 101 -3.18 12.86 -1.83
CA LEU A 101 -3.73 13.32 -3.11
C LEU A 101 -2.87 12.80 -4.27
N ASP A 102 -3.11 11.56 -4.71
CA ASP A 102 -2.44 10.95 -5.86
C ASP A 102 -3.25 11.05 -7.16
N ARG A 103 -3.84 12.23 -7.43
CA ARG A 103 -4.42 12.47 -8.77
C ARG A 103 -3.29 12.73 -9.77
N LYS A 104 -3.10 11.81 -10.73
CA LYS A 104 -2.42 12.15 -12.00
C LYS A 104 -3.20 13.30 -12.64
N PRO A 105 -2.61 14.49 -12.83
CA PRO A 105 -3.37 15.61 -13.37
C PRO A 105 -3.77 15.32 -14.82
N ASN A 106 -5.06 15.46 -15.14
CA ASN A 106 -5.44 15.95 -16.47
C ASN A 106 -5.46 17.49 -16.40
N LYS A 107 -5.30 18.21 -17.53
CA LYS A 107 -5.16 19.69 -17.53
C LYS A 107 -6.27 20.41 -16.74
N LEU A 108 -7.51 19.90 -16.81
CA LEU A 108 -8.66 20.45 -16.09
C LEU A 108 -8.62 20.17 -14.58
N ALA A 109 -8.23 18.95 -14.19
CA ALA A 109 -8.02 18.55 -12.81
C ALA A 109 -6.82 19.29 -12.19
N GLU A 110 -5.79 19.59 -12.97
CA GLU A 110 -4.65 20.41 -12.55
C GLU A 110 -5.08 21.85 -12.23
N LYS A 111 -5.93 22.45 -13.06
CA LYS A 111 -6.51 23.79 -12.81
C LYS A 111 -7.39 23.79 -11.55
N ARG A 112 -8.28 22.80 -11.40
CA ARG A 112 -9.10 22.64 -10.18
C ARG A 112 -8.25 22.37 -8.94
N PHE A 113 -7.16 21.62 -9.08
CA PHE A 113 -6.22 21.31 -8.01
C PHE A 113 -5.39 22.52 -7.59
N LYS A 114 -4.89 23.32 -8.54
CA LYS A 114 -4.21 24.59 -8.25
C LYS A 114 -5.14 25.55 -7.50
N ASN A 115 -6.41 25.64 -7.91
CA ASN A 115 -7.40 26.46 -7.22
C ASN A 115 -7.72 25.94 -5.81
N PHE A 116 -7.80 24.62 -5.61
CA PHE A 116 -7.98 24.00 -4.29
C PHE A 116 -6.78 24.20 -3.36
N LEU A 117 -5.55 24.07 -3.87
CA LEU A 117 -4.33 24.34 -3.09
C LEU A 117 -4.21 25.83 -2.72
N HIS A 118 -4.60 26.72 -3.62
CA HIS A 118 -4.64 28.16 -3.33
C HIS A 118 -5.67 28.54 -2.26
N SER A 119 -6.79 27.82 -2.16
CA SER A 119 -7.83 28.09 -1.15
C SER A 119 -7.55 27.43 0.21
N LYS A 120 -6.67 26.42 0.27
CA LYS A 120 -6.25 25.73 1.49
C LYS A 120 -4.77 25.96 1.73
N GLN A 121 -4.41 27.14 2.27
CA GLN A 121 -3.09 27.35 2.89
C GLN A 121 -2.82 26.17 3.83
N ASN A 122 -1.73 25.43 3.57
CA ASN A 122 -1.19 24.29 4.32
C ASN A 122 -1.65 22.84 4.06
N SER A 123 -2.44 22.53 3.02
CA SER A 123 -2.61 21.11 2.63
C SER A 123 -1.48 20.66 1.68
N LYS A 124 -0.35 20.17 2.23
CA LYS A 124 0.83 19.63 1.50
C LYS A 124 0.54 18.34 0.72
N GLY A 125 -0.56 18.26 -0.04
CA GLY A 125 -0.96 17.09 -0.82
C GLY A 125 -1.69 16.00 -0.03
N TRP A 126 -2.24 16.33 1.13
CA TRP A 126 -2.97 15.41 2.01
C TRP A 126 -4.36 15.96 2.33
N VAL A 127 -5.34 15.08 2.52
CA VAL A 127 -6.70 15.46 2.93
C VAL A 127 -7.18 14.58 4.08
N PRO A 128 -7.88 15.14 5.07
CA PRO A 128 -8.42 14.36 6.17
C PRO A 128 -9.54 13.44 5.65
N VAL A 129 -9.56 12.20 6.15
CA VAL A 129 -10.54 11.18 5.78
C VAL A 129 -11.74 11.27 6.70
N GLU A 130 -12.75 12.00 6.28
CA GLU A 130 -14.01 12.16 7.03
C GLU A 130 -14.92 10.92 6.88
N LYS A 131 -15.71 10.60 7.93
CA LYS A 131 -16.56 9.39 8.07
C LYS A 131 -17.55 9.16 6.92
N ASN A 132 -17.86 10.18 6.12
CA ASN A 132 -18.83 10.13 5.01
C ASN A 132 -18.23 10.53 3.65
N ASN A 133 -16.90 10.60 3.54
CA ASN A 133 -16.28 11.01 2.30
C ASN A 133 -16.31 9.87 1.27
N LYS A 134 -17.22 9.95 0.29
CA LYS A 134 -17.35 8.97 -0.81
C LYS A 134 -16.05 8.74 -1.60
N GLN A 135 -15.15 9.72 -1.66
CA GLN A 135 -13.86 9.57 -2.34
C GLN A 135 -12.89 8.67 -1.56
N TYR A 136 -12.99 8.65 -0.23
CA TYR A 136 -12.09 7.94 0.67
C TYR A 136 -12.82 6.89 1.51
N CYS A 137 -13.93 6.36 1.01
CA CYS A 137 -14.77 5.41 1.73
C CYS A 137 -14.02 4.15 2.21
N TRP A 138 -12.98 3.73 1.49
CA TRP A 138 -12.13 2.58 1.88
C TRP A 138 -11.07 2.94 2.91
N HIS A 139 -10.71 4.23 3.01
CA HIS A 139 -9.85 4.70 4.09
C HIS A 139 -10.69 4.87 5.36
N SER A 140 -11.93 5.36 5.25
CA SER A 140 -12.83 5.49 6.40
C SER A 140 -13.28 4.14 6.96
N SER A 141 -13.27 3.06 6.17
CA SER A 141 -13.69 1.72 6.65
C SER A 141 -12.70 1.07 7.61
N VAL A 142 -11.45 1.54 7.65
CA VAL A 142 -10.37 0.98 8.49
C VAL A 142 -10.06 1.83 9.72
N VAL A 143 -10.81 2.90 9.96
CA VAL A 143 -10.68 3.75 11.14
C VAL A 143 -12.02 3.92 11.83
N ASN A 144 -12.00 3.94 13.15
CA ASN A 144 -13.14 4.31 13.96
C ASN A 144 -12.73 5.43 14.91
N TYR A 145 -13.16 6.65 14.59
CA TYR A 145 -12.82 7.84 15.38
C TYR A 145 -13.57 7.92 16.72
N GLU A 146 -14.67 7.18 16.89
CA GLU A 146 -15.41 7.14 18.15
C GLU A 146 -14.64 6.36 19.22
N PHE A 147 -14.01 5.26 18.82
CA PHE A 147 -13.15 4.44 19.67
C PHE A 147 -11.66 4.75 19.48
N GLU A 148 -11.33 5.76 18.68
CA GLU A 148 -9.97 6.18 18.33
C GLU A 148 -9.04 5.03 17.91
N VAL A 149 -9.51 4.12 17.04
CA VAL A 149 -8.76 2.93 16.59
C VAL A 149 -8.70 2.78 15.07
N ALA A 150 -7.71 2.02 14.61
CA ALA A 150 -7.55 1.59 13.23
C ALA A 150 -7.35 0.08 13.11
N LEU A 151 -7.80 -0.51 12.00
CA LEU A 151 -7.51 -1.89 11.63
C LEU A 151 -6.13 -1.97 10.97
N VAL A 152 -5.21 -2.69 11.61
CA VAL A 152 -3.81 -2.77 11.20
C VAL A 152 -3.40 -4.22 10.97
N LEU A 153 -2.69 -4.47 9.85
CA LEU A 153 -1.92 -5.69 9.63
C LEU A 153 -0.47 -5.47 10.03
N LYS A 154 0.06 -6.33 10.91
CA LYS A 154 1.43 -6.25 11.43
C LYS A 154 1.99 -7.66 11.70
N HIS A 155 3.26 -7.74 12.10
CA HIS A 155 3.81 -8.98 12.66
C HIS A 155 3.19 -9.26 14.03
N HIS A 156 2.93 -10.54 14.33
CA HIS A 156 2.65 -10.96 15.69
C HIS A 156 3.88 -10.64 16.58
N PRO A 157 3.69 -10.05 17.77
CA PRO A 157 4.79 -9.59 18.62
C PRO A 157 5.77 -10.72 19.00
N ASP A 158 5.23 -11.92 19.25
CA ASP A 158 6.01 -13.06 19.74
C ASP A 158 6.37 -14.09 18.64
N ASP A 159 5.79 -13.96 17.44
CA ASP A 159 6.02 -14.91 16.34
C ASP A 159 6.20 -14.14 15.01
N PRO A 160 7.46 -13.90 14.60
CA PRO A 160 7.76 -13.22 13.33
C PRO A 160 7.23 -13.94 12.08
N GLY A 161 6.92 -15.24 12.18
CA GLY A 161 6.33 -16.05 11.11
C GLY A 161 4.82 -15.85 10.96
N LEU A 162 4.16 -15.29 11.98
CA LEU A 162 2.72 -15.04 12.05
C LEU A 162 2.41 -13.56 11.82
N LEU A 163 1.39 -13.30 11.00
CA LEU A 163 0.80 -11.98 10.87
C LEU A 163 -0.36 -11.82 11.86
N GLU A 164 -0.61 -10.60 12.30
CA GLU A 164 -1.74 -10.24 13.16
C GLU A 164 -2.54 -9.12 12.51
N ILE A 165 -3.87 -9.30 12.44
CA ILE A 165 -4.83 -8.22 12.20
C ILE A 165 -5.39 -7.80 13.55
N SER A 166 -5.25 -6.52 13.87
CA SER A 166 -5.70 -5.99 15.18
C SER A 166 -6.31 -4.60 15.07
N ALA A 167 -7.17 -4.27 16.02
CA ALA A 167 -7.56 -2.90 16.30
C ALA A 167 -6.47 -2.24 17.15
N VAL A 168 -5.85 -1.18 16.62
CA VAL A 168 -4.74 -0.45 17.25
C VAL A 168 -5.17 1.00 17.50
N PRO A 169 -4.87 1.60 18.67
CA PRO A 169 -5.10 3.01 18.93
C PRO A 169 -4.50 3.92 17.85
N LEU A 170 -5.24 4.93 17.41
CA LEU A 170 -4.75 5.92 16.44
C LEU A 170 -3.54 6.70 16.99
N SER A 171 -3.46 6.88 18.31
CA SER A 171 -2.34 7.49 19.01
C SER A 171 -1.02 6.73 18.79
N ASP A 172 -1.07 5.39 18.71
CA ASP A 172 0.11 4.57 18.43
C ASP A 172 0.65 4.81 17.01
N LEU A 173 -0.23 5.22 16.09
CA LEU A 173 0.06 5.46 14.68
C LEU A 173 0.36 6.93 14.36
N LEU A 174 0.35 7.82 15.35
CA LEU A 174 0.64 9.24 15.17
C LEU A 174 2.00 9.45 14.50
N GLU A 175 2.00 10.37 13.55
CA GLU A 175 3.17 10.78 12.78
C GLU A 175 3.78 9.65 11.94
N GLN A 176 3.00 8.61 11.62
CA GLN A 176 3.42 7.50 10.75
C GLN A 176 2.72 7.54 9.39
N THR A 177 3.47 7.28 8.33
CA THR A 177 2.91 6.93 7.02
C THR A 177 2.50 5.46 7.00
N LEU A 178 1.38 5.18 6.34
CA LEU A 178 0.83 3.84 6.21
C LEU A 178 0.44 3.61 4.75
N GLU A 179 0.34 2.34 4.37
CA GLU A 179 -0.35 1.91 3.15
C GLU A 179 -1.72 1.36 3.53
N LEU A 180 -2.77 1.91 2.92
CA LEU A 180 -4.06 1.23 2.88
C LEU A 180 -3.99 0.15 1.80
N ILE A 181 -4.29 -1.09 2.15
CA ILE A 181 -4.46 -2.22 1.22
C ILE A 181 -5.88 -2.78 1.31
N GLY A 182 -6.30 -3.54 0.31
CA GLY A 182 -7.55 -4.29 0.39
C GLY A 182 -8.23 -4.55 -0.94
N THR A 183 -9.44 -5.08 -0.86
CA THR A 183 -10.25 -5.57 -1.99
C THR A 183 -10.37 -4.56 -3.14
N ASN A 184 -10.42 -3.26 -2.81
CA ASN A 184 -10.64 -2.19 -3.79
C ASN A 184 -9.42 -1.31 -4.02
N ILE A 185 -8.23 -1.72 -3.55
CA ILE A 185 -7.00 -0.94 -3.65
C ILE A 185 -6.06 -1.60 -4.65
N ASN A 186 -5.61 -0.83 -5.65
CA ASN A 186 -4.57 -1.20 -6.61
C ASN A 186 -4.72 -2.57 -7.29
N GLY A 187 -5.95 -3.06 -7.46
CA GLY A 187 -6.23 -4.37 -8.07
C GLY A 187 -6.15 -5.56 -7.10
N ASN A 188 -6.06 -5.29 -5.79
CA ASN A 188 -6.00 -6.28 -4.71
C ASN A 188 -4.88 -7.32 -4.87
N PRO A 189 -3.61 -6.89 -4.95
CA PRO A 189 -2.47 -7.79 -5.15
C PRO A 189 -2.31 -8.82 -4.03
N TYR A 190 -2.87 -8.51 -2.85
CA TYR A 190 -2.81 -9.35 -1.66
C TYR A 190 -4.05 -10.24 -1.48
N GLY A 191 -5.07 -10.15 -2.35
CA GLY A 191 -6.21 -11.05 -2.32
C GLY A 191 -7.11 -10.91 -1.08
N LEU A 192 -7.19 -9.73 -0.47
CA LEU A 192 -8.04 -9.51 0.70
C LEU A 192 -9.51 -9.47 0.30
N GLY A 193 -10.33 -10.26 0.99
CA GLY A 193 -11.78 -10.26 0.84
C GLY A 193 -12.28 -10.46 -0.59
N SER A 194 -13.52 -10.08 -0.82
CA SER A 194 -14.17 -10.15 -2.14
C SER A 194 -15.03 -8.92 -2.39
N LYS A 195 -15.50 -8.71 -3.63
CA LYS A 195 -16.44 -7.61 -3.91
C LYS A 195 -17.72 -7.67 -3.07
N LYS A 196 -18.15 -8.88 -2.70
CA LYS A 196 -19.32 -9.11 -1.85
C LYS A 196 -19.01 -8.82 -0.38
N HIS A 197 -17.82 -9.23 0.07
CA HIS A 197 -17.35 -9.10 1.45
C HIS A 197 -15.97 -8.41 1.43
N PRO A 198 -15.92 -7.07 1.24
CA PRO A 198 -14.66 -6.36 1.12
C PRO A 198 -13.90 -6.35 2.44
N LEU A 199 -12.58 -6.40 2.36
CA LEU A 199 -11.67 -6.26 3.50
C LEU A 199 -10.55 -5.28 3.13
N HIS A 200 -10.29 -4.34 4.03
CA HIS A 200 -9.23 -3.35 3.92
C HIS A 200 -8.49 -3.25 5.24
N LEU A 201 -7.20 -2.94 5.19
CA LEU A 201 -6.31 -2.87 6.36
C LEU A 201 -5.26 -1.77 6.15
N LEU A 202 -4.80 -1.16 7.23
CA LEU A 202 -3.60 -0.32 7.23
C LEU A 202 -2.35 -1.15 7.51
N ILE A 203 -1.26 -0.81 6.83
CA ILE A 203 0.08 -1.32 7.12
C ILE A 203 1.01 -0.13 7.38
N PRO A 204 1.60 0.02 8.58
CA PRO A 204 2.62 1.02 8.83
C PRO A 204 3.81 0.82 7.89
N HIS A 205 4.35 1.93 7.35
CA HIS A 205 5.57 1.88 6.55
C HIS A 205 6.72 1.28 7.36
N GLY A 206 7.49 0.40 6.71
CA GLY A 206 8.60 -0.30 7.35
C GLY A 206 8.21 -1.41 8.32
N ALA A 207 6.92 -1.78 8.42
CA ALA A 207 6.46 -2.86 9.31
C ALA A 207 7.07 -4.23 8.98
N PHE A 208 7.45 -4.46 7.72
CA PHE A 208 7.94 -5.75 7.22
C PHE A 208 9.40 -5.63 6.77
N GLN A 209 10.33 -5.78 7.71
CA GLN A 209 11.77 -5.77 7.42
C GLN A 209 12.18 -7.03 6.63
N ILE A 210 13.02 -6.83 5.61
CA ILE A 210 13.57 -7.91 4.79
C ILE A 210 14.86 -8.39 5.45
N ARG A 211 14.95 -9.69 5.73
CA ARG A 211 16.10 -10.26 6.46
C ARG A 211 17.17 -10.82 5.53
N ASN A 212 16.76 -11.46 4.44
CA ASN A 212 17.68 -12.15 3.52
C ASN A 212 17.78 -11.38 2.20
N LEU A 213 18.18 -10.11 2.29
CA LEU A 213 18.42 -9.27 1.12
C LEU A 213 19.74 -9.71 0.45
N PRO A 214 19.79 -9.87 -0.88
CA PRO A 214 21.04 -10.14 -1.58
C PRO A 214 21.94 -8.89 -1.60
N THR A 215 23.13 -9.00 -2.19
CA THR A 215 23.98 -7.82 -2.34
C THR A 215 23.29 -6.76 -3.21
N LEU A 216 23.60 -5.49 -2.96
CA LEU A 216 22.99 -4.37 -3.68
C LEU A 216 23.59 -4.22 -5.09
N LYS A 217 23.36 -5.23 -5.93
CA LYS A 217 23.69 -5.28 -7.35
C LYS A 217 22.42 -5.56 -8.14
N HIS A 218 22.33 -4.98 -9.32
CA HIS A 218 21.13 -5.08 -10.17
C HIS A 218 20.74 -6.54 -10.44
N ASN A 219 21.69 -7.37 -10.89
CA ASN A 219 21.41 -8.76 -11.26
C ASN A 219 21.09 -9.63 -10.04
N ASP A 220 21.74 -9.41 -8.90
CA ASP A 220 21.45 -10.13 -7.67
C ASP A 220 20.02 -9.84 -7.17
N LEU A 221 19.60 -8.57 -7.22
CA LEU A 221 18.23 -8.19 -6.89
C LEU A 221 17.23 -8.77 -7.89
N LEU A 222 17.53 -8.71 -9.19
CA LEU A 222 16.68 -9.30 -10.23
C LEU A 222 16.45 -10.80 -9.94
N SER A 223 17.52 -11.57 -9.77
CA SER A 223 17.45 -13.00 -9.44
C SER A 223 16.71 -13.26 -8.13
N TRP A 224 16.88 -12.42 -7.12
CA TRP A 224 16.16 -12.54 -5.85
C TRP A 224 14.66 -12.29 -6.00
N PHE A 225 14.24 -11.27 -6.73
CA PHE A 225 12.81 -11.01 -6.98
C PHE A 225 12.13 -12.15 -7.75
N GLU A 226 12.85 -12.86 -8.63
CA GLU A 226 12.32 -13.97 -9.41
C GLU A 226 12.34 -15.30 -8.66
N GLY A 227 13.46 -15.64 -8.03
CA GLY A 227 13.71 -16.97 -7.46
C GLY A 227 13.45 -17.10 -5.95
N CYS A 228 13.51 -16.00 -5.18
CA CYS A 228 13.37 -16.07 -3.73
C CYS A 228 11.91 -15.98 -3.27
N ARG A 229 11.54 -16.78 -2.25
CA ARG A 229 10.21 -16.71 -1.63
C ARG A 229 9.94 -15.35 -0.97
N GLU A 230 10.92 -14.80 -0.24
CA GLU A 230 10.83 -13.46 0.37
C GLU A 230 10.82 -12.36 -0.73
N GLY A 231 11.37 -12.66 -1.90
CA GLY A 231 11.38 -11.78 -3.07
C GLY A 231 10.06 -11.66 -3.82
N LYS A 232 9.01 -12.38 -3.42
CA LYS A 232 7.67 -12.28 -4.02
C LYS A 232 6.88 -11.06 -3.50
N ILE A 233 7.47 -9.87 -3.64
CA ILE A 233 6.95 -8.57 -3.16
C ILE A 233 6.99 -7.52 -4.27
N GLU A 234 6.26 -6.41 -4.13
CA GLU A 234 6.19 -5.33 -5.15
C GLU A 234 7.56 -4.69 -5.43
N GLY A 235 8.33 -4.54 -4.36
CA GLY A 235 9.57 -3.81 -4.33
C GLY A 235 10.18 -3.77 -2.95
N ILE A 236 11.28 -3.04 -2.83
CA ILE A 236 11.98 -2.81 -1.57
C ILE A 236 12.00 -1.30 -1.30
N VAL A 237 11.88 -0.94 -0.04
CA VAL A 237 12.13 0.40 0.49
C VAL A 237 13.29 0.31 1.46
N TRP A 238 14.31 1.13 1.25
CA TRP A 238 15.40 1.30 2.20
C TRP A 238 15.17 2.57 3.01
N HIS A 239 15.20 2.41 4.33
CA HIS A 239 15.10 3.49 5.30
C HIS A 239 16.52 3.89 5.72
N CYS A 240 16.98 5.03 5.22
CA CYS A 240 18.34 5.53 5.42
C CYS A 240 18.47 6.28 6.75
N ASN A 241 19.70 6.39 7.27
CA ASN A 241 19.97 6.99 8.57
C ASN A 241 19.63 8.50 8.65
N ASP A 242 19.69 9.19 7.51
CA ASP A 242 19.33 10.60 7.35
C ASP A 242 17.80 10.81 7.20
N GLY A 243 17.01 9.73 7.25
CA GLY A 243 15.56 9.74 7.05
C GLY A 243 15.13 9.64 5.58
N CYS A 244 16.07 9.61 4.63
CA CYS A 244 15.76 9.44 3.22
C CYS A 244 15.16 8.05 2.97
N LEU A 245 14.15 8.01 2.10
CA LEU A 245 13.58 6.76 1.61
C LEU A 245 13.99 6.54 0.17
N ILE A 246 14.71 5.44 -0.07
CA ILE A 246 15.12 4.96 -1.39
C ILE A 246 14.32 3.70 -1.71
N LYS A 247 13.97 3.45 -2.98
CA LYS A 247 13.22 2.23 -3.33
C LYS A 247 13.71 1.55 -4.59
N VAL A 248 13.31 0.30 -4.78
CA VAL A 248 13.25 -0.35 -6.08
C VAL A 248 11.89 -1.00 -6.21
N HIS A 249 11.37 -1.07 -7.43
CA HIS A 249 10.11 -1.73 -7.73
C HIS A 249 10.36 -2.77 -8.82
N ARG A 250 9.68 -3.91 -8.76
CA ARG A 250 9.72 -4.94 -9.81
C ARG A 250 9.68 -4.39 -11.23
N HIS A 251 8.79 -3.42 -11.52
CA HIS A 251 8.69 -2.81 -12.85
C HIS A 251 9.96 -2.05 -13.28
N HIS A 252 10.75 -1.50 -12.35
CA HIS A 252 12.03 -0.90 -12.70
C HIS A 252 13.04 -1.97 -13.16
N LEU A 253 12.95 -3.19 -12.66
CA LEU A 253 13.79 -4.32 -13.07
C LEU A 253 13.20 -5.07 -14.28
N GLY A 254 12.17 -4.51 -14.94
CA GLY A 254 11.48 -5.17 -16.06
C GLY A 254 10.57 -6.33 -15.65
N LEU A 255 10.41 -6.61 -14.36
CA LEU A 255 9.59 -7.71 -13.85
C LEU A 255 8.11 -7.33 -13.74
N CYS A 256 7.24 -8.33 -13.88
CA CYS A 256 5.80 -8.17 -13.70
C CYS A 256 5.42 -7.90 -12.24
N TRP A 257 4.34 -7.14 -12.07
CA TRP A 257 3.61 -6.95 -10.82
C TRP A 257 2.18 -6.50 -11.13
N PRO A 258 1.15 -6.98 -10.42
CA PRO A 258 1.17 -8.00 -9.38
C PRO A 258 1.60 -9.39 -9.87
N ILE A 259 1.99 -10.24 -8.92
CA ILE A 259 2.28 -11.67 -9.14
C ILE A 259 1.35 -12.51 -8.27
N PRO A 260 1.03 -13.76 -8.65
CA PRO A 260 0.37 -14.68 -7.74
C PRO A 260 1.27 -15.00 -6.54
N ASP A 261 0.65 -15.34 -5.41
CA ASP A 261 1.33 -15.86 -4.23
C ASP A 261 2.46 -14.98 -3.70
N THR A 262 2.11 -13.73 -3.39
CA THR A 262 3.00 -12.78 -2.71
C THR A 262 3.54 -13.34 -1.40
N TYR A 263 4.72 -12.88 -0.98
CA TYR A 263 5.36 -13.36 0.25
C TYR A 263 4.46 -13.16 1.48
N MET A 264 3.83 -11.98 1.58
CA MET A 264 2.84 -11.68 2.62
C MET A 264 1.69 -12.69 2.67
N ASN A 265 1.19 -13.13 1.51
CA ASN A 265 0.16 -14.16 1.41
C ASN A 265 0.63 -15.57 1.75
N SER A 266 1.93 -15.79 1.91
CA SER A 266 2.49 -17.09 2.24
C SER A 266 2.60 -17.32 3.76
N LYS A 267 2.20 -16.32 4.56
CA LYS A 267 2.26 -16.35 6.02
C LYS A 267 0.87 -16.61 6.62
N PRO A 268 0.76 -17.39 7.70
CA PRO A 268 -0.46 -17.48 8.48
C PRO A 268 -0.81 -16.12 9.09
N VAL A 269 -2.08 -15.93 9.41
CA VAL A 269 -2.59 -14.71 10.04
C VAL A 269 -3.56 -15.04 11.16
N ILE A 270 -3.47 -14.32 12.28
CA ILE A 270 -4.42 -14.37 13.39
C ILE A 270 -5.21 -13.06 13.49
N ILE A 271 -6.48 -13.15 13.87
CA ILE A 271 -7.32 -11.99 14.19
C ILE A 271 -7.26 -11.75 15.70
N ASN A 272 -6.94 -10.53 16.11
CA ASN A 272 -6.83 -10.13 17.51
C ASN A 272 -7.45 -8.74 17.74
N MET A 273 -8.77 -8.72 17.92
CA MET A 273 -9.57 -7.50 18.07
C MET A 273 -9.55 -6.94 19.50
N ASN A 274 -9.05 -7.71 20.48
CA ASN A 274 -8.94 -7.29 21.89
C ASN A 274 -10.23 -6.65 22.42
N LEU A 275 -11.36 -7.35 22.26
CA LEU A 275 -12.72 -6.83 22.47
C LEU A 275 -12.98 -6.29 23.88
N ASN A 276 -12.23 -6.76 24.89
CA ASN A 276 -12.36 -6.34 26.29
C ASN A 276 -12.00 -4.86 26.53
N LYS A 277 -11.49 -4.15 25.52
CA LYS A 277 -11.08 -2.74 25.64
C LYS A 277 -12.17 -1.74 25.23
N TYR A 278 -13.33 -2.18 24.76
CA TYR A 278 -14.36 -1.29 24.20
C TYR A 278 -15.72 -1.53 24.88
N ASP A 279 -16.24 -0.49 25.53
CA ASP A 279 -17.50 -0.54 26.30
C ASP A 279 -18.77 -0.50 25.41
N HIS A 280 -18.62 -0.32 24.11
CA HIS A 280 -19.73 -0.18 23.15
C HIS A 280 -19.52 -1.05 21.91
N ALA A 281 -20.63 -1.54 21.36
CA ALA A 281 -20.61 -2.37 20.15
C ALA A 281 -20.33 -1.55 18.88
N PHE A 282 -19.47 -2.06 18.02
CA PHE A 282 -19.22 -1.49 16.70
C PHE A 282 -20.46 -1.53 15.81
N ASP A 283 -20.54 -0.61 14.82
CA ASP A 283 -21.58 -0.65 13.79
C ASP A 283 -21.64 -2.03 13.12
N THR A 284 -22.84 -2.59 12.98
CA THR A 284 -23.06 -3.97 12.53
C THR A 284 -22.43 -4.30 11.17
N LYS A 285 -22.31 -3.32 10.29
CA LYS A 285 -21.74 -3.46 8.93
C LYS A 285 -20.27 -3.05 8.87
N SER A 286 -19.68 -2.55 9.95
CA SER A 286 -18.28 -2.15 9.98
C SER A 286 -17.33 -3.34 9.94
N LEU A 287 -16.15 -3.16 9.34
CA LEU A 287 -15.09 -4.18 9.36
C LEU A 287 -14.68 -4.56 10.79
N PHE A 288 -14.72 -3.61 11.73
CA PHE A 288 -14.45 -3.86 13.14
C PHE A 288 -15.41 -4.91 13.72
N ASN A 289 -16.73 -4.75 13.50
CA ASN A 289 -17.70 -5.73 13.95
C ASN A 289 -17.52 -7.09 13.26
N LEU A 290 -17.29 -7.09 11.94
CA LEU A 290 -17.12 -8.33 11.17
C LEU A 290 -15.89 -9.13 11.64
N LEU A 291 -14.76 -8.46 11.87
CA LEU A 291 -13.55 -9.10 12.40
C LEU A 291 -13.72 -9.54 13.85
N SER A 292 -14.49 -8.81 14.66
CA SER A 292 -14.79 -9.18 16.05
C SER A 292 -15.53 -10.53 16.15
N LYS A 293 -16.34 -10.89 15.15
CA LYS A 293 -17.04 -12.19 15.10
C LYS A 293 -16.11 -13.38 14.86
N ILE A 294 -14.92 -13.12 14.30
CA ILE A 294 -13.90 -14.13 14.02
C ILE A 294 -12.63 -13.87 14.84
N ASP A 295 -12.78 -13.21 15.99
CA ASP A 295 -11.66 -12.94 16.89
C ASP A 295 -10.98 -14.24 17.35
N ASN A 296 -9.66 -14.19 17.51
CA ASN A 296 -8.78 -15.32 17.83
C ASN A 296 -8.74 -16.46 16.79
N GLN A 297 -9.42 -16.31 15.65
CA GLN A 297 -9.30 -17.27 14.55
C GLN A 297 -7.97 -17.10 13.81
N LYS A 298 -7.37 -18.24 13.44
CA LYS A 298 -6.12 -18.31 12.67
C LYS A 298 -6.41 -18.86 11.27
N PHE A 299 -5.88 -18.18 10.26
CA PHE A 299 -6.00 -18.54 8.86
C PHE A 299 -4.63 -18.91 8.29
N GLY A 300 -4.61 -19.80 7.30
CA GLY A 300 -3.37 -20.22 6.64
C GLY A 300 -2.73 -19.11 5.82
N ARG A 301 -3.55 -18.21 5.26
CA ARG A 301 -3.13 -17.09 4.41
C ARG A 301 -4.08 -15.91 4.59
N LEU A 302 -3.58 -14.71 4.29
CA LEU A 302 -4.38 -13.48 4.32
C LEU A 302 -5.63 -13.54 3.42
N ARG A 303 -5.52 -14.18 2.25
CA ARG A 303 -6.64 -14.35 1.31
C ARG A 303 -7.71 -15.35 1.77
N ASP A 304 -7.42 -16.16 2.77
CA ASP A 304 -8.35 -17.19 3.27
C ASP A 304 -9.37 -16.59 4.26
N ILE A 305 -9.21 -15.32 4.62
CA ILE A 305 -10.17 -14.60 5.48
C ILE A 305 -11.43 -14.30 4.67
N ILE A 306 -12.54 -14.90 5.09
CA ILE A 306 -13.85 -14.68 4.50
C ILE A 306 -14.75 -14.07 5.57
N LEU A 307 -15.25 -12.86 5.31
CA LEU A 307 -16.21 -12.16 6.16
C LEU A 307 -17.64 -12.50 5.73
N ASP A 308 -18.00 -13.78 5.73
CA ASP A 308 -19.37 -14.22 5.47
C ASP A 308 -20.23 -13.88 6.69
N VAL A 309 -21.14 -12.94 6.51
CA VAL A 309 -22.26 -12.64 7.42
C VAL A 309 -23.54 -12.68 6.61
#